data_AF-A0A937YW93-F1
#
_entry.id   AF-A0A937YW93-F1
#
_cell.length_a   1.000
_cell.length_b   1.000
_cell.length_c   1.000
_cell.angle_alpha   90.00
_cell.angle_beta   90.00
_cell.angle_gamma   90.00
#
_symmetry.space_group_name_H-M   'P 1'
#
loop_
_entity.id
_entity.type
_entity.pdbx_description
1 polymer ?
#
loop_
_entity_poly.entity_id
_entity_poly.type
_entity_poly.pdbx_seq_one_letter_code
_entity_poly.pdbx_strand_id
1 'polypeptide(L)'
;MALRLARSAAVWTMIAGGIGPAAPQTPPSFSAQRAALQRLCRVFSPCDLNADGTREIEELRPIDLGYTVGAAETRNDTVLLIIEPRLMEESGIDLRPSLRQFAADLATEGHDTHALVAQVYAGPRHQDGRTVLALRELLRAAKRELPDLRGVVLIGRFPEAMIVRQYYWLKQTPIAINAGLPNERRFEEAVEYIRDRAELVAWRSDLILGDLDGQWEAVYHEGRTELPHFLAVCPEGVEAQDSTTDLYEFGTDAFEDFFFVNDGKWRMEAKGEGRIRFQQLPDENDECSPDDLTLPNPLARPDLRVSRVDASHVGLEPASDLVDAEGRGLLDERGLPQTLTFADTASTPRAIGVWRHSEQTERRLLAEYFERNHRFRTGGYAEARKPASFSTEFGSALPELRETFAAWKGFDEPGYDVQGEGATLLEAIRWLKRPAAVRALKAHSDPWGSSVGKTEDAEALKTELGGTFGGWRSEGNQLVPGLLNQDKLHLEYYRALWANGQLPDCGVLYLHTGCESIAPEGAATLPYSHPQYGYWQGAESLLFHANGLALVGRSKVFYDEPRGFFRVLATGGTVGEAWAEYFAIESAATDVDEVGGGIGRKRAYFWSVLGDWTLTVPGGD
;
A
#
# COMPACT_ATOMS: atom_id res chain seq x y z
N MET A 1 37.53 -18.17 3.87
CA MET A 1 36.88 -17.41 2.77
C MET A 1 36.73 -18.19 1.46
N ALA A 2 37.45 -19.31 1.24
CA ALA A 2 37.33 -20.14 0.01
C ALA A 2 36.46 -21.42 0.15
N LEU A 3 35.72 -21.61 1.26
CA LEU A 3 34.88 -22.80 1.49
C LEU A 3 33.36 -22.54 1.51
N ARG A 4 32.90 -21.30 1.30
CA ARG A 4 31.46 -20.96 1.22
C ARG A 4 30.87 -21.04 -0.20
N LEU A 5 31.69 -21.23 -1.24
CA LEU A 5 31.27 -21.27 -2.64
C LEU A 5 30.82 -22.66 -3.15
N ALA A 6 31.01 -23.73 -2.37
CA ALA A 6 30.83 -25.10 -2.86
C ALA A 6 29.42 -25.70 -2.71
N ARG A 7 28.46 -25.01 -2.05
CA ARG A 7 27.11 -25.55 -1.81
C ARG A 7 25.98 -24.88 -2.59
N SER A 8 26.23 -23.77 -3.26
CA SER A 8 25.25 -23.08 -4.15
C SER A 8 25.28 -23.62 -5.60
N ALA A 9 26.25 -24.46 -5.95
CA ALA A 9 26.43 -25.00 -7.31
C ALA A 9 25.51 -26.20 -7.64
N ALA A 10 24.86 -26.82 -6.66
CA ALA A 10 24.05 -28.03 -6.87
C ALA A 10 22.64 -27.75 -7.42
N VAL A 11 22.17 -26.49 -7.38
CA VAL A 11 20.90 -26.05 -8.00
C VAL A 11 21.11 -25.51 -9.43
N TRP A 12 22.34 -25.16 -9.81
CA TRP A 12 22.63 -24.43 -11.05
C TRP A 12 23.12 -25.29 -12.24
N THR A 13 23.23 -26.61 -12.11
CA THR A 13 23.76 -27.48 -13.18
C THR A 13 22.68 -28.37 -13.81
N MET A 14 21.62 -27.76 -14.34
CA MET A 14 20.66 -28.45 -15.25
C MET A 14 20.10 -27.54 -16.37
N ILE A 15 20.83 -26.50 -16.80
CA ILE A 15 20.34 -25.58 -17.83
C ILE A 15 21.49 -25.15 -18.76
N ALA A 16 21.64 -25.87 -19.87
CA ALA A 16 22.39 -25.42 -21.04
C ALA A 16 21.80 -26.06 -22.30
N GLY A 17 20.65 -25.53 -22.74
CA GLY A 17 20.05 -25.81 -24.05
C GLY A 17 19.76 -24.48 -24.73
N GLY A 18 20.27 -24.30 -25.95
CA GLY A 18 20.35 -23.02 -26.66
C GLY A 18 19.01 -22.31 -26.88
N ILE A 19 19.05 -20.99 -26.75
CA ILE A 19 17.92 -20.07 -27.00
C ILE A 19 17.81 -19.85 -28.52
N GLY A 20 16.90 -20.58 -29.16
CA GLY A 20 16.23 -20.10 -30.37
C GLY A 20 14.92 -19.40 -30.00
N PRO A 21 14.34 -18.55 -30.86
CA PRO A 21 13.02 -17.98 -30.59
C PRO A 21 12.02 -19.13 -30.41
N ALA A 22 11.46 -19.23 -29.20
CA ALA A 22 10.50 -20.28 -28.86
C ALA A 22 9.24 -20.11 -29.73
N ALA A 23 8.84 -21.18 -30.40
CA ALA A 23 7.51 -21.23 -31.03
C ALA A 23 6.45 -20.92 -29.96
N PRO A 24 5.33 -20.25 -30.32
CA PRO A 24 4.25 -19.98 -29.37
C PRO A 24 3.79 -21.31 -28.76
N GLN A 25 4.10 -21.51 -27.48
CA GLN A 25 3.72 -22.72 -26.76
C GLN A 25 2.22 -22.61 -26.45
N THR A 26 1.47 -23.68 -26.73
CA THR A 26 0.10 -23.78 -26.24
C THR A 26 0.14 -23.64 -24.71
N PRO A 27 -0.71 -22.79 -24.11
CA PRO A 27 -0.74 -22.63 -22.67
C PRO A 27 -0.95 -23.98 -21.98
N PRO A 28 -0.27 -24.23 -20.85
CA PRO A 28 -0.40 -25.49 -20.13
C PRO A 28 -1.85 -25.66 -19.68
N SER A 29 -2.37 -26.90 -19.75
CA SER A 29 -3.72 -27.18 -19.24
C SER A 29 -3.81 -26.88 -17.74
N PHE A 30 -5.00 -26.54 -17.24
CA PHE A 30 -5.25 -26.29 -15.82
C PHE A 30 -4.69 -27.40 -14.90
N SER A 31 -4.79 -28.66 -15.31
CA SER A 31 -4.21 -29.79 -14.56
C SER A 31 -2.68 -29.77 -14.54
N ALA A 32 -2.02 -29.37 -15.65
CA ALA A 32 -0.57 -29.23 -15.71
C ALA A 32 -0.09 -28.05 -14.86
N GLN A 33 -0.81 -26.92 -14.88
CA GLN A 33 -0.55 -25.76 -14.02
C GLN A 33 -0.66 -26.14 -12.54
N ARG A 34 -1.71 -26.85 -12.13
CA ARG A 34 -1.90 -27.36 -10.76
C ARG A 34 -0.75 -28.29 -10.33
N ALA A 35 -0.31 -29.17 -11.23
CA ALA A 35 0.83 -30.05 -10.96
C ALA A 35 2.15 -29.26 -10.80
N ALA A 36 2.31 -28.16 -11.55
CA ALA A 36 3.45 -27.26 -11.40
C ALA A 36 3.45 -26.56 -10.04
N LEU A 37 2.32 -26.00 -9.63
CA LEU A 37 2.17 -25.40 -8.29
C LEU A 37 2.44 -26.41 -7.17
N GLN A 38 1.96 -27.65 -7.29
CA GLN A 38 2.28 -28.72 -6.34
C GLN A 38 3.78 -29.04 -6.25
N ARG A 39 4.54 -28.86 -7.34
CA ARG A 39 6.01 -28.99 -7.30
C ARG A 39 6.63 -27.79 -6.60
N LEU A 40 6.19 -26.57 -6.93
CA LEU A 40 6.68 -25.34 -6.32
C LEU A 40 6.43 -25.32 -4.80
N CYS A 41 5.25 -25.73 -4.34
CA CYS A 41 4.96 -25.87 -2.91
C CYS A 41 5.96 -26.80 -2.21
N ARG A 42 6.37 -27.90 -2.85
CA ARG A 42 7.38 -28.82 -2.29
C ARG A 42 8.79 -28.24 -2.26
N VAL A 43 9.10 -27.31 -3.17
CA VAL A 43 10.41 -26.64 -3.23
C VAL A 43 10.50 -25.55 -2.16
N PHE A 44 9.43 -24.79 -1.96
CA PHE A 44 9.41 -23.62 -1.07
C PHE A 44 8.82 -23.91 0.33
N SER A 45 8.40 -25.15 0.64
CA SER A 45 7.89 -25.54 1.96
C SER A 45 8.76 -26.59 2.64
N PRO A 46 9.55 -26.23 3.67
CA PRO A 46 9.85 -24.86 4.11
C PRO A 46 10.89 -24.15 3.22
N CYS A 47 10.93 -22.82 3.28
CA CYS A 47 11.98 -21.99 2.68
C CYS A 47 12.70 -21.20 3.78
N ASP A 48 14.03 -21.31 3.80
CA ASP A 48 14.98 -20.51 4.58
C ASP A 48 15.99 -19.94 3.56
N LEU A 49 15.73 -18.70 3.13
CA LEU A 49 16.36 -18.09 1.96
C LEU A 49 17.86 -17.84 2.17
N ASN A 50 18.25 -17.50 3.40
CA ASN A 50 19.64 -17.18 3.75
C ASN A 50 20.34 -18.28 4.56
N ALA A 51 19.66 -19.40 4.84
CA ALA A 51 20.13 -20.51 5.65
C ALA A 51 20.54 -20.11 7.08
N ASP A 52 19.83 -19.15 7.69
CA ASP A 52 20.08 -18.70 9.07
C ASP A 52 19.35 -19.52 10.14
N GLY A 53 18.50 -20.47 9.71
CA GLY A 53 17.68 -21.32 10.57
C GLY A 53 16.26 -20.80 10.78
N THR A 54 15.96 -19.57 10.37
CA THR A 54 14.63 -18.99 10.36
C THR A 54 13.99 -19.19 8.99
N ARG A 55 12.75 -19.65 8.97
CA ARG A 55 12.04 -19.93 7.72
C ARG A 55 11.17 -18.74 7.36
N GLU A 56 11.43 -18.11 6.22
CA GLU A 56 10.53 -17.09 5.67
C GLU A 56 9.20 -17.70 5.24
N ILE A 57 9.23 -18.90 4.65
CA ILE A 57 8.02 -19.68 4.33
C ILE A 57 8.05 -20.93 5.19
N GLU A 58 7.19 -21.00 6.18
CA GLU A 58 7.09 -22.13 7.11
C GLU A 58 6.35 -23.29 6.45
N GLU A 59 5.20 -23.00 5.85
CA GLU A 59 4.34 -23.96 5.15
C GLU A 59 3.77 -23.34 3.87
N LEU A 60 3.77 -24.10 2.79
CA LEU A 60 3.10 -23.73 1.54
C LEU A 60 2.40 -24.95 0.96
N ARG A 61 1.09 -24.84 0.72
CA ARG A 61 0.31 -25.93 0.13
C ARG A 61 -0.75 -25.44 -0.84
N PRO A 62 -0.97 -26.14 -1.96
CA PRO A 62 -2.09 -25.84 -2.82
C PRO A 62 -3.39 -26.26 -2.16
N ILE A 63 -4.44 -25.48 -2.37
CA ILE A 63 -5.79 -25.82 -1.93
C ILE A 63 -6.74 -25.91 -3.11
N ASP A 64 -7.72 -26.80 -2.98
CA ASP A 64 -8.82 -26.88 -3.93
C ASP A 64 -10.02 -26.14 -3.34
N LEU A 65 -10.38 -25.02 -3.96
CA LEU A 65 -11.57 -24.27 -3.55
C LEU A 65 -12.86 -24.92 -4.06
N GLY A 66 -12.78 -25.94 -4.93
CA GLY A 66 -13.93 -26.71 -5.40
C GLY A 66 -14.82 -25.94 -6.39
N TYR A 67 -14.22 -25.08 -7.22
CA TYR A 67 -14.91 -24.40 -8.32
C TYR A 67 -14.66 -25.14 -9.64
N THR A 68 -15.59 -25.03 -10.58
CA THR A 68 -15.44 -25.60 -11.93
C THR A 68 -15.00 -24.53 -12.90
N VAL A 69 -13.90 -24.78 -13.63
CA VAL A 69 -13.48 -23.93 -14.75
C VAL A 69 -14.53 -24.08 -15.87
N GLY A 70 -15.17 -22.98 -16.26
CA GLY A 70 -16.10 -22.96 -17.39
C GLY A 70 -15.39 -23.23 -18.71
N ALA A 71 -16.12 -23.69 -19.72
CA ALA A 71 -15.60 -23.88 -21.09
C ALA A 71 -15.40 -22.54 -21.84
N ALA A 72 -14.98 -21.48 -21.14
CA ALA A 72 -14.75 -20.17 -21.74
C ALA A 72 -13.57 -20.28 -22.72
N GLU A 73 -13.84 -20.07 -24.02
CA GLU A 73 -12.84 -20.27 -25.08
C GLU A 73 -11.79 -19.14 -25.17
N THR A 74 -11.90 -18.08 -24.37
CA THR A 74 -10.95 -16.95 -24.39
C THR A 74 -10.83 -16.20 -23.06
N ARG A 75 -9.86 -16.60 -22.24
CA ARG A 75 -8.68 -15.83 -21.78
C ARG A 75 -7.81 -16.81 -20.97
N ASN A 76 -6.50 -16.79 -21.20
CA ASN A 76 -5.55 -17.76 -20.66
C ASN A 76 -4.73 -17.18 -19.50
N ASP A 77 -5.24 -16.15 -18.82
CA ASP A 77 -4.47 -15.44 -17.78
C ASP A 77 -4.60 -16.15 -16.45
N THR A 78 -3.47 -16.48 -15.83
CA THR A 78 -3.43 -17.13 -14.52
C THR A 78 -3.42 -16.09 -13.39
N VAL A 79 -4.30 -16.27 -12.40
CA VAL A 79 -4.35 -15.50 -11.15
C VAL A 79 -4.06 -16.43 -9.98
N LEU A 80 -3.12 -16.02 -9.12
CA LEU A 80 -2.77 -16.77 -7.92
C LEU A 80 -3.39 -16.11 -6.67
N LEU A 81 -4.17 -16.88 -5.91
CA LEU A 81 -4.63 -16.48 -4.58
C LEU A 81 -3.68 -17.07 -3.54
N ILE A 82 -3.08 -16.24 -2.68
CA ILE A 82 -2.27 -16.70 -1.56
C ILE A 82 -2.97 -16.30 -0.26
N ILE A 83 -3.36 -17.29 0.53
CA ILE A 83 -4.26 -17.12 1.67
C ILE A 83 -3.53 -17.44 2.97
N GLU A 84 -3.69 -16.56 3.96
CA GLU A 84 -3.20 -16.77 5.32
C GLU A 84 -3.90 -18.01 5.95
N PRO A 85 -3.16 -18.98 6.52
CA PRO A 85 -3.72 -20.22 7.05
C PRO A 85 -4.83 -20.03 8.08
N ARG A 86 -4.69 -19.02 8.95
CA ARG A 86 -5.66 -18.70 10.00
C ARG A 86 -7.07 -18.51 9.41
N LEU A 87 -7.19 -17.82 8.27
CA LEU A 87 -8.47 -17.58 7.60
C LEU A 87 -9.15 -18.86 7.09
N MET A 88 -8.42 -19.98 7.02
CA MET A 88 -8.94 -21.28 6.60
C MET A 88 -9.36 -22.18 7.77
N GLU A 89 -9.14 -21.75 9.01
CA GLU A 89 -9.61 -22.44 10.22
C GLU A 89 -11.13 -22.36 10.38
N GLU A 90 -11.72 -23.33 11.09
CA GLU A 90 -13.18 -23.45 11.31
C GLU A 90 -13.69 -22.56 12.47
N SER A 91 -12.84 -21.68 12.99
CA SER A 91 -13.21 -20.70 14.02
C SER A 91 -13.99 -19.54 13.41
N GLY A 92 -15.15 -19.22 14.00
CA GLY A 92 -15.96 -18.06 13.59
C GLY A 92 -16.66 -18.23 12.24
N ILE A 93 -16.58 -17.22 11.38
CA ILE A 93 -17.19 -17.22 10.05
C ILE A 93 -16.29 -18.01 9.08
N ASP A 94 -16.86 -19.04 8.45
CA ASP A 94 -16.18 -19.82 7.41
C ASP A 94 -16.08 -19.01 6.12
N LEU A 95 -14.84 -18.68 5.72
CA LEU A 95 -14.55 -17.92 4.51
C LEU A 95 -14.42 -18.80 3.27
N ARG A 96 -14.39 -20.14 3.39
CA ARG A 96 -14.24 -21.05 2.24
C ARG A 96 -15.33 -20.87 1.18
N PRO A 97 -16.62 -20.66 1.52
CA PRO A 97 -17.65 -20.37 0.52
C PRO A 97 -17.39 -19.07 -0.23
N SER A 98 -17.01 -17.99 0.48
CA SER A 98 -16.69 -16.69 -0.12
C SER A 98 -15.48 -16.77 -1.05
N LEU A 99 -14.42 -17.47 -0.64
CA LEU A 99 -13.22 -17.68 -1.45
C LEU A 99 -13.49 -18.56 -2.67
N ARG A 100 -14.33 -19.60 -2.53
CA ARG A 100 -14.79 -20.39 -3.67
C ARG A 100 -15.57 -19.55 -4.67
N GLN A 101 -16.49 -18.71 -4.20
CA GLN A 101 -17.28 -17.83 -5.06
C GLN A 101 -16.35 -16.85 -5.79
N PHE A 102 -15.41 -16.24 -5.07
CA PHE A 102 -14.43 -15.33 -5.66
C PHE A 102 -13.60 -16.00 -6.77
N ALA A 103 -13.09 -17.21 -6.53
CA ALA A 103 -12.37 -17.97 -7.55
C ALA A 103 -13.26 -18.36 -8.75
N ALA A 104 -14.53 -18.68 -8.51
CA ALA A 104 -15.49 -18.98 -9.57
C ALA A 104 -15.85 -17.75 -10.42
N ASP A 105 -15.94 -16.58 -9.79
CA ASP A 105 -16.19 -15.31 -10.48
C ASP A 105 -15.01 -14.95 -11.39
N LEU A 106 -13.78 -15.06 -10.88
CA LEU A 106 -12.56 -14.89 -11.68
C LEU A 106 -12.52 -15.86 -12.87
N ALA A 107 -12.87 -17.13 -12.65
CA ALA A 107 -12.94 -18.12 -13.72
C ALA A 107 -14.02 -17.80 -14.76
N THR A 108 -15.15 -17.22 -14.34
CA THR A 108 -16.22 -16.78 -15.24
C THR A 108 -15.78 -15.64 -16.14
N GLU A 109 -14.87 -14.79 -15.66
CA GLU A 109 -14.24 -13.70 -16.41
C GLU A 109 -13.05 -14.15 -17.28
N GLY A 110 -12.73 -15.45 -17.26
CA GLY A 110 -11.68 -16.03 -18.09
C GLY A 110 -10.30 -16.05 -17.43
N HIS A 111 -10.23 -16.09 -16.09
CA HIS A 111 -8.98 -16.30 -15.38
C HIS A 111 -8.80 -17.74 -14.90
N ASP A 112 -7.64 -18.34 -15.18
CA ASP A 112 -7.19 -19.58 -14.55
C ASP A 112 -6.80 -19.28 -13.09
N THR A 113 -7.68 -19.59 -12.14
CA THR A 113 -7.47 -19.21 -10.74
C THR A 113 -6.90 -20.36 -9.92
N HIS A 114 -5.72 -20.18 -9.33
CA HIS A 114 -5.15 -21.17 -8.41
C HIS A 114 -5.04 -20.59 -7.02
N ALA A 115 -5.15 -21.42 -5.99
CA ALA A 115 -5.09 -20.98 -4.60
C ALA A 115 -4.05 -21.77 -3.80
N LEU A 116 -3.27 -21.04 -3.01
CA LEU A 116 -2.29 -21.55 -2.07
C LEU A 116 -2.65 -21.07 -0.66
N VAL A 117 -2.38 -21.90 0.34
CA VAL A 117 -2.26 -21.46 1.72
C VAL A 117 -0.78 -21.31 2.04
N ALA A 118 -0.39 -20.15 2.55
CA ALA A 118 1.01 -19.81 2.84
C ALA A 118 1.16 -19.35 4.29
N GLN A 119 1.78 -20.18 5.12
CA GLN A 119 2.27 -19.78 6.43
C GLN A 119 3.67 -19.19 6.26
N VAL A 120 3.79 -17.88 6.46
CA VAL A 120 5.06 -17.15 6.37
C VAL A 120 5.53 -16.74 7.76
N TYR A 121 6.80 -16.37 7.88
CA TYR A 121 7.39 -15.97 9.15
C TYR A 121 6.59 -14.83 9.81
N ALA A 122 6.10 -15.07 11.03
CA ALA A 122 5.35 -14.07 11.81
C ALA A 122 5.98 -13.80 13.19
N GLY A 123 7.29 -14.04 13.33
CA GLY A 123 8.00 -13.89 14.60
C GLY A 123 8.39 -12.45 14.95
N PRO A 124 9.07 -12.23 16.09
CA PRO A 124 9.37 -10.90 16.61
C PRO A 124 10.54 -10.17 15.93
N ARG A 125 11.34 -10.86 15.09
CA ARG A 125 12.42 -10.22 14.32
C ARG A 125 11.80 -9.43 13.17
N HIS A 126 12.20 -8.18 13.00
CA HIS A 126 11.78 -7.38 11.85
C HIS A 126 12.53 -7.86 10.61
N GLN A 127 11.86 -8.68 9.78
CA GLN A 127 12.43 -9.26 8.55
C GLN A 127 11.34 -9.44 7.48
N ASP A 128 10.43 -8.48 7.44
CA ASP A 128 9.30 -8.46 6.52
C ASP A 128 9.83 -8.36 5.09
N GLY A 129 10.86 -7.53 4.85
CA GLY A 129 11.53 -7.42 3.56
C GLY A 129 12.16 -8.73 3.09
N ARG A 130 12.79 -9.51 3.99
CA ARG A 130 13.32 -10.84 3.63
C ARG A 130 12.20 -11.82 3.31
N THR A 131 11.13 -11.80 4.08
CA THR A 131 9.98 -12.68 3.86
C THR A 131 9.29 -12.36 2.53
N VAL A 132 9.24 -11.07 2.17
CA VAL A 132 8.83 -10.59 0.84
C VAL A 132 9.74 -11.14 -0.25
N LEU A 133 11.07 -11.13 -0.09
CA LEU A 133 12.00 -11.71 -1.07
C LEU A 133 11.78 -13.22 -1.26
N ALA A 134 11.47 -13.97 -0.21
CA ALA A 134 11.16 -15.40 -0.33
C ALA A 134 9.86 -15.64 -1.11
N LEU A 135 8.82 -14.83 -0.87
CA LEU A 135 7.58 -14.84 -1.65
C LEU A 135 7.83 -14.43 -3.11
N ARG A 136 8.68 -13.43 -3.34
CA ARG A 136 9.09 -13.01 -4.68
C ARG A 136 9.76 -14.16 -5.43
N GLU A 137 10.70 -14.87 -4.82
CA GLU A 137 11.36 -16.03 -5.46
C GLU A 137 10.38 -17.17 -5.79
N LEU A 138 9.37 -17.40 -4.95
CA LEU A 138 8.25 -18.29 -5.29
C LEU A 138 7.51 -17.80 -6.53
N LEU A 139 7.18 -16.51 -6.62
CA LEU A 139 6.47 -15.92 -7.76
C LEU A 139 7.31 -15.92 -9.04
N ARG A 140 8.63 -15.68 -8.96
CA ARG A 140 9.56 -15.84 -10.08
C ARG A 140 9.56 -17.27 -10.60
N ALA A 141 9.59 -18.25 -9.71
CA ALA A 141 9.51 -19.66 -10.07
C ALA A 141 8.14 -20.02 -10.66
N ALA A 142 7.05 -19.48 -10.10
CA ALA A 142 5.71 -19.65 -10.62
C ALA A 142 5.56 -19.07 -12.02
N LYS A 143 6.06 -17.86 -12.29
CA LYS A 143 6.02 -17.23 -13.62
C LYS A 143 6.76 -18.04 -14.69
N ARG A 144 7.85 -18.73 -14.33
CA ARG A 144 8.57 -19.63 -15.26
C ARG A 144 7.75 -20.88 -15.61
N GLU A 145 7.07 -21.46 -14.63
CA GLU A 145 6.25 -22.67 -14.83
C GLU A 145 4.85 -22.36 -15.39
N LEU A 146 4.37 -21.14 -15.17
CA LEU A 146 3.08 -20.58 -15.54
C LEU A 146 3.30 -19.26 -16.29
N PRO A 147 3.71 -19.30 -17.57
CA PRO A 147 4.04 -18.08 -18.34
C PRO A 147 2.91 -17.05 -18.37
N ASP A 148 1.66 -17.50 -18.28
CA ASP A 148 0.47 -16.65 -18.27
C ASP A 148 0.08 -16.13 -16.89
N LEU A 149 0.88 -16.36 -15.83
CA LEU A 149 0.68 -15.71 -14.53
C LEU A 149 0.71 -14.19 -14.69
N ARG A 150 -0.43 -13.53 -14.41
CA ARG A 150 -0.60 -12.08 -14.54
C ARG A 150 -0.53 -11.34 -13.21
N GLY A 151 -0.88 -12.01 -12.13
CA GLY A 151 -0.85 -11.38 -10.82
C GLY A 151 -1.25 -12.31 -9.68
N VAL A 152 -1.18 -11.74 -8.49
CA VAL A 152 -1.41 -12.41 -7.22
C VAL A 152 -2.30 -11.54 -6.33
N VAL A 153 -3.20 -12.19 -5.60
CA VAL A 153 -3.99 -11.57 -4.53
C VAL A 153 -3.58 -12.22 -3.21
N LEU A 154 -3.00 -11.41 -2.32
CA LEU A 154 -2.66 -11.81 -0.96
C LEU A 154 -3.89 -11.59 -0.06
N ILE A 155 -4.37 -12.64 0.61
CA ILE A 155 -5.60 -12.60 1.42
C ILE A 155 -5.27 -12.94 2.87
N GLY A 156 -5.39 -11.96 3.76
CA GLY A 156 -4.95 -12.00 5.15
C GLY A 156 -3.62 -11.28 5.37
N ARG A 157 -2.99 -11.54 6.52
CA ARG A 157 -1.80 -10.82 6.98
C ARG A 157 -0.54 -11.33 6.31
N PHE A 158 0.11 -10.48 5.53
CA PHE A 158 1.37 -10.77 4.84
C PHE A 158 2.39 -9.64 5.04
N PRO A 159 3.70 -9.94 5.06
CA PRO A 159 4.76 -8.94 5.20
C PRO A 159 4.79 -7.97 4.03
N GLU A 160 5.39 -6.81 4.26
CA GLU A 160 5.42 -5.69 3.31
C GLU A 160 6.85 -5.18 3.11
N ALA A 161 7.11 -4.64 1.93
CA ALA A 161 8.40 -4.05 1.61
C ALA A 161 8.41 -2.55 1.89
N MET A 162 9.46 -2.12 2.58
CA MET A 162 9.74 -0.74 2.90
C MET A 162 10.89 -0.22 2.02
N ILE A 163 10.72 0.93 1.34
CA ILE A 163 11.76 1.53 0.49
C ILE A 163 12.31 2.79 1.17
N VAL A 164 13.61 2.81 1.41
CA VAL A 164 14.38 4.00 1.77
C VAL A 164 15.11 4.48 0.53
N ARG A 165 15.11 5.79 0.30
CA ARG A 165 15.81 6.39 -0.84
C ARG A 165 16.66 7.56 -0.40
N GLN A 166 17.82 7.68 -1.04
CA GLN A 166 18.74 8.79 -0.85
C GLN A 166 18.94 9.50 -2.19
N TYR A 167 19.00 10.83 -2.14
CA TYR A 167 19.06 11.67 -3.33
C TYR A 167 19.89 12.93 -3.05
N TYR A 168 20.66 13.36 -4.06
CA TYR A 168 21.49 14.56 -4.02
C TYR A 168 20.64 15.80 -4.37
N TRP A 169 20.15 16.50 -3.35
CA TRP A 169 19.29 17.67 -3.52
C TRP A 169 20.09 18.95 -3.66
N LEU A 170 19.79 19.71 -4.71
CA LEU A 170 20.11 21.14 -4.77
C LEU A 170 18.93 21.93 -4.20
N LYS A 171 19.19 22.73 -3.17
CA LYS A 171 18.16 23.53 -2.48
C LYS A 171 18.59 24.97 -2.35
N GLN A 172 17.61 25.87 -2.32
CA GLN A 172 17.82 27.29 -2.08
C GLN A 172 16.77 27.79 -1.08
N THR A 173 17.07 27.64 0.20
CA THR A 173 16.20 28.05 1.31
C THR A 173 17.04 28.50 2.50
N PRO A 174 16.48 29.23 3.47
CA PRO A 174 17.13 29.42 4.77
C PRO A 174 17.48 28.06 5.39
N ILE A 175 18.62 27.99 6.08
CA ILE A 175 19.11 26.75 6.70
C ILE A 175 20.04 27.03 7.88
N ALA A 176 20.09 26.11 8.83
CA ALA A 176 21.13 26.03 9.84
C ALA A 176 21.92 24.74 9.65
N ILE A 177 23.25 24.84 9.69
CA ILE A 177 24.14 23.69 9.79
C ILE A 177 24.71 23.62 11.21
N ASN A 178 24.97 22.40 11.67
CA ASN A 178 25.40 22.08 13.03
C ASN A 178 24.41 22.62 14.08
N ALA A 179 23.11 22.53 13.81
CA ALA A 179 22.07 23.08 14.67
C ALA A 179 22.14 22.52 16.10
N GLY A 180 22.17 23.40 17.10
CA GLY A 180 22.31 23.04 18.51
C GLY A 180 23.74 22.71 18.97
N LEU A 181 24.74 22.78 18.09
CA LEU A 181 26.15 22.54 18.42
C LEU A 181 26.93 23.85 18.60
N PRO A 182 28.09 23.85 19.29
CA PRO A 182 28.88 25.06 19.49
C PRO A 182 29.35 25.77 18.20
N ASN A 183 29.37 25.04 17.08
CA ASN A 183 29.73 25.52 15.75
C ASN A 183 28.51 25.73 14.83
N GLU A 184 27.31 25.88 15.39
CA GLU A 184 26.10 26.20 14.63
C GLU A 184 26.29 27.45 13.77
N ARG A 185 25.88 27.37 12.50
CA ARG A 185 25.81 28.51 11.59
C ARG A 185 24.43 28.59 10.98
N ARG A 186 23.78 29.75 11.10
CA ARG A 186 22.45 30.03 10.56
C ARG A 186 22.54 30.97 9.36
N PHE A 187 21.81 30.62 8.32
CA PHE A 187 21.59 31.42 7.12
C PHE A 187 20.11 31.79 7.10
N GLU A 188 19.79 32.98 7.59
CA GLU A 188 18.40 33.47 7.70
C GLU A 188 17.82 33.83 6.32
N GLU A 189 18.68 34.25 5.39
CA GLU A 189 18.32 34.43 3.98
C GLU A 189 18.50 33.12 3.20
N ALA A 190 17.78 32.99 2.08
CA ALA A 190 17.90 31.84 1.22
C ALA A 190 19.34 31.72 0.67
N VAL A 191 19.97 30.59 0.94
CA VAL A 191 21.31 30.25 0.46
C VAL A 191 21.24 28.96 -0.32
N GLU A 192 22.09 28.81 -1.33
CA GLU A 192 22.21 27.54 -2.05
C GLU A 192 22.98 26.52 -1.21
N TYR A 193 22.47 25.30 -1.15
CA TYR A 193 23.11 24.20 -0.47
C TYR A 193 22.77 22.88 -1.12
N ILE A 194 23.67 21.92 -0.93
CA ILE A 194 23.46 20.52 -1.26
C ILE A 194 22.95 19.82 -0.01
N ARG A 195 21.91 19.01 -0.16
CA ARG A 195 21.42 18.07 0.85
C ARG A 195 21.39 16.68 0.26
N ASP A 196 22.20 15.79 0.80
CA ASP A 196 22.09 14.37 0.53
C ASP A 196 21.69 13.68 1.82
N ARG A 197 20.49 13.09 1.85
CA ARG A 197 19.93 12.45 3.05
C ARG A 197 19.02 11.30 2.68
N ALA A 198 19.14 10.19 3.41
CA ALA A 198 18.24 9.06 3.27
C ALA A 198 16.89 9.38 3.90
N GLU A 199 15.82 9.14 3.15
CA GLU A 199 14.45 9.31 3.60
C GLU A 199 13.72 8.00 3.35
N LEU A 200 12.84 7.63 4.28
CA LEU A 200 11.88 6.61 3.96
C LEU A 200 10.95 7.16 2.87
N VAL A 201 10.70 6.38 1.81
CA VAL A 201 9.93 6.83 0.64
C VAL A 201 8.76 5.95 0.27
N ALA A 202 8.69 4.73 0.78
CA ALA A 202 7.49 3.90 0.71
C ALA A 202 7.42 3.04 1.96
N TRP A 203 6.37 3.23 2.77
CA TRP A 203 6.16 2.47 4.02
C TRP A 203 5.60 1.09 3.69
N ARG A 204 4.99 0.99 2.51
CA ARG A 204 4.49 -0.20 1.83
C ARG A 204 4.80 -0.02 0.34
N SER A 205 5.35 -1.04 -0.31
CA SER A 205 5.47 -1.09 -1.75
C SER A 205 5.27 -2.51 -2.28
N ASP A 206 4.20 -2.72 -3.04
CA ASP A 206 3.94 -4.00 -3.71
C ASP A 206 4.77 -4.19 -4.99
N LEU A 207 5.52 -3.17 -5.42
CA LEU A 207 6.44 -3.25 -6.55
C LEU A 207 7.46 -4.37 -6.38
N ILE A 208 8.04 -4.54 -5.19
CA ILE A 208 9.10 -5.55 -4.96
C ILE A 208 8.59 -6.97 -5.24
N LEU A 209 7.33 -7.25 -4.90
CA LEU A 209 6.68 -8.52 -5.23
C LEU A 209 6.28 -8.61 -6.72
N GLY A 210 5.93 -7.46 -7.32
CA GLY A 210 5.44 -7.37 -8.69
C GLY A 210 6.55 -7.43 -9.74
N ASP A 211 7.70 -6.83 -9.47
CA ASP A 211 8.89 -6.84 -10.32
C ASP A 211 9.67 -8.14 -10.08
N LEU A 212 9.69 -9.02 -11.07
CA LEU A 212 10.29 -10.35 -10.99
C LEU A 212 11.69 -10.43 -11.61
N ASP A 213 12.17 -9.39 -12.27
CA ASP A 213 13.50 -9.40 -12.92
C ASP A 213 14.49 -8.38 -12.34
N GLY A 214 14.00 -7.43 -11.54
CA GLY A 214 14.80 -6.49 -10.77
C GLY A 214 15.72 -7.13 -9.74
N GLN A 215 16.68 -6.34 -9.26
CA GLN A 215 17.80 -6.73 -8.40
C GLN A 215 17.56 -6.35 -6.93
N TRP A 216 16.32 -6.51 -6.46
CA TRP A 216 15.91 -6.11 -5.10
C TRP A 216 16.71 -6.78 -3.98
N GLU A 217 17.22 -8.00 -4.18
CA GLU A 217 18.06 -8.69 -3.22
C GLU A 217 19.39 -7.96 -2.97
N ALA A 218 19.92 -7.26 -3.98
CA ALA A 218 21.19 -6.54 -3.90
C ALA A 218 21.09 -5.23 -3.10
N VAL A 219 19.88 -4.69 -3.00
CA VAL A 219 19.59 -3.43 -2.30
C VAL A 219 18.85 -3.64 -0.99
N TYR A 220 18.66 -4.89 -0.54
CA TYR A 220 17.97 -5.20 0.71
C TYR A 220 18.91 -5.19 1.92
N HIS A 221 18.47 -4.54 2.99
CA HIS A 221 19.16 -4.43 4.27
C HIS A 221 18.25 -4.94 5.40
N GLU A 222 18.52 -6.13 5.92
CA GLU A 222 17.79 -6.69 7.07
C GLU A 222 18.12 -5.93 8.37
N GLY A 223 19.42 -5.89 8.73
CA GLY A 223 19.85 -5.32 10.00
C GLY A 223 19.84 -3.80 10.01
N ARG A 224 19.80 -3.23 11.23
CA ARG A 224 19.96 -1.80 11.44
C ARG A 224 21.22 -1.27 10.73
N THR A 225 21.01 -0.41 9.75
CA THR A 225 22.06 0.15 8.88
C THR A 225 22.07 1.66 9.01
N GLU A 226 23.26 2.22 9.27
CA GLU A 226 23.49 3.67 9.27
C GLU A 226 23.86 4.13 7.86
N LEU A 227 23.04 4.99 7.27
CA LEU A 227 23.26 5.60 5.97
C LEU A 227 23.86 7.00 6.18
N PRO A 228 25.06 7.28 5.64
CA PRO A 228 25.69 8.59 5.80
C PRO A 228 24.91 9.65 5.03
N HIS A 229 24.83 10.84 5.59
CA HIS A 229 24.23 12.02 4.94
C HIS A 229 25.12 13.25 5.12
N PHE A 230 24.91 14.26 4.29
CA PHE A 230 25.56 15.56 4.47
C PHE A 230 24.69 16.75 4.05
N LEU A 231 25.03 17.90 4.62
CA LEU A 231 24.60 19.22 4.18
C LEU A 231 25.84 20.02 3.79
N ALA A 232 25.85 20.67 2.64
CA ALA A 232 26.97 21.51 2.19
C ALA A 232 26.45 22.85 1.66
N VAL A 233 26.66 23.93 2.42
CA VAL A 233 26.21 25.27 2.08
C VAL A 233 27.22 25.93 1.16
N CYS A 234 26.75 26.52 0.05
CA CYS A 234 27.61 27.12 -0.97
C CYS A 234 27.17 28.57 -1.20
N PRO A 235 27.60 29.54 -0.36
CA PRO A 235 27.20 30.94 -0.48
C PRO A 235 27.64 31.61 -1.79
N GLU A 236 28.70 31.08 -2.41
CA GLU A 236 29.22 31.53 -3.70
C GLU A 236 28.42 30.95 -4.89
N GLY A 237 27.42 30.12 -4.62
CA GLY A 237 26.63 29.37 -5.58
C GLY A 237 27.02 27.89 -5.64
N VAL A 238 26.08 27.05 -6.06
CA VAL A 238 26.28 25.63 -6.35
C VAL A 238 26.52 25.47 -7.85
N GLU A 239 27.68 24.93 -8.24
CA GLU A 239 27.80 24.37 -9.58
C GLU A 239 27.10 23.01 -9.56
N ALA A 240 26.16 22.80 -10.49
CA ALA A 240 25.08 21.80 -10.39
C ALA A 240 25.48 20.38 -9.96
N GLN A 241 26.72 19.94 -10.21
CA GLN A 241 27.19 18.59 -9.84
C GLN A 241 28.50 18.61 -9.05
N ASP A 242 29.00 19.78 -8.67
CA ASP A 242 30.37 19.94 -8.20
C ASP A 242 30.56 21.22 -7.38
N SER A 243 30.51 21.14 -6.06
CA SER A 243 30.67 22.35 -5.22
C SER A 243 31.73 22.18 -4.16
N THR A 244 32.52 23.24 -3.91
CA THR A 244 33.59 23.23 -2.92
C THR A 244 33.31 24.22 -1.79
N THR A 245 33.14 23.72 -0.56
CA THR A 245 32.82 24.56 0.61
C THR A 245 33.52 24.07 1.88
N ASP A 246 33.75 24.98 2.83
CA ASP A 246 34.11 24.69 4.22
C ASP A 246 32.88 24.68 5.17
N LEU A 247 31.69 24.97 4.63
CA LEU A 247 30.42 25.02 5.35
C LEU A 247 29.64 23.73 5.14
N TYR A 248 29.95 22.70 5.92
CA TYR A 248 29.26 21.43 5.81
C TYR A 248 28.96 20.81 7.18
N GLU A 249 28.04 19.85 7.17
CA GLU A 249 27.66 19.00 8.28
C GLU A 249 27.54 17.56 7.78
N PHE A 250 28.01 16.61 8.58
CA PHE A 250 27.85 15.17 8.34
C PHE A 250 26.97 14.57 9.43
N GLY A 251 26.20 13.56 9.06
CA GLY A 251 25.45 12.75 9.99
C GLY A 251 25.11 11.38 9.41
N THR A 252 24.27 10.65 10.12
CA THR A 252 23.73 9.37 9.68
C THR A 252 22.23 9.31 9.94
N ASP A 253 21.50 8.62 9.07
CA ASP A 253 20.14 8.16 9.31
C ASP A 253 20.14 6.64 9.44
N ALA A 254 19.39 6.09 10.37
CA ALA A 254 19.40 4.66 10.66
C ALA A 254 18.04 4.02 10.36
N PHE A 255 18.06 2.96 9.58
CA PHE A 255 16.88 2.18 9.19
C PHE A 255 17.15 0.69 9.41
N GLU A 256 16.09 -0.10 9.49
CA GLU A 256 16.13 -1.56 9.66
C GLU A 256 15.07 -2.16 8.74
N ASP A 257 15.34 -3.36 8.21
CA ASP A 257 14.46 -4.10 7.29
C ASP A 257 13.91 -3.28 6.10
N PHE A 258 14.79 -2.87 5.19
CA PHE A 258 14.43 -1.98 4.09
C PHE A 258 15.17 -2.26 2.78
N PHE A 259 14.59 -1.79 1.68
CA PHE A 259 15.20 -1.76 0.35
C PHE A 259 15.76 -0.36 0.09
N PHE A 260 17.05 -0.26 -0.21
CA PHE A 260 17.77 0.99 -0.36
C PHE A 260 17.94 1.40 -1.83
N VAL A 261 17.23 2.43 -2.25
CA VAL A 261 17.40 3.03 -3.59
C VAL A 261 18.35 4.22 -3.46
N ASN A 262 19.57 4.09 -3.97
CA ASN A 262 20.58 5.15 -3.89
C ASN A 262 20.71 5.92 -5.20
N ASP A 263 19.93 7.00 -5.31
CA ASP A 263 19.97 7.95 -6.43
C ASP A 263 20.71 9.25 -6.03
N GLY A 264 21.58 9.14 -5.02
CA GLY A 264 22.30 10.26 -4.45
C GLY A 264 23.79 10.00 -4.38
N LYS A 265 24.36 9.07 -5.16
CA LYS A 265 25.79 8.74 -5.03
C LYS A 265 26.64 9.99 -5.22
N TRP A 266 27.65 10.15 -4.37
CA TRP A 266 28.54 11.30 -4.40
C TRP A 266 29.97 10.91 -4.04
N ARG A 267 30.91 11.80 -4.37
CA ARG A 267 32.32 11.70 -3.99
C ARG A 267 32.75 12.98 -3.27
N MET A 268 33.52 12.80 -2.20
CA MET A 268 34.19 13.90 -1.51
C MET A 268 35.68 13.93 -1.85
N GLU A 269 36.21 15.13 -2.08
CA GLU A 269 37.65 15.37 -2.29
C GLU A 269 38.10 16.54 -1.42
N ALA A 270 39.09 16.33 -0.55
CA ALA A 270 39.67 17.41 0.26
C ALA A 270 40.46 18.38 -0.61
N LYS A 271 40.22 19.69 -0.48
CA LYS A 271 40.88 20.75 -1.27
C LYS A 271 41.88 21.60 -0.49
N GLY A 272 42.10 21.29 0.79
CA GLY A 272 42.92 22.09 1.70
C GLY A 272 42.11 23.11 2.48
N GLU A 273 42.69 23.69 3.53
CA GLU A 273 42.06 24.74 4.37
C GLU A 273 40.69 24.35 4.97
N GLY A 274 40.42 23.04 5.14
CA GLY A 274 39.13 22.56 5.63
C GLY A 274 38.01 22.55 4.58
N ARG A 275 38.30 22.88 3.32
CA ARG A 275 37.32 22.82 2.21
C ARG A 275 37.20 21.41 1.65
N ILE A 276 35.97 21.04 1.31
CA ILE A 276 35.62 19.76 0.69
C ILE A 276 34.88 20.05 -0.62
N ARG A 277 35.29 19.37 -1.68
CA ARG A 277 34.56 19.29 -2.94
C ARG A 277 33.58 18.13 -2.88
N PHE A 278 32.31 18.40 -3.11
CA PHE A 278 31.21 17.45 -3.20
C PHE A 278 30.81 17.29 -4.66
N GLN A 279 31.06 16.11 -5.22
CA GLN A 279 30.75 15.78 -6.61
C GLN A 279 29.61 14.77 -6.65
N GLN A 280 28.52 15.07 -7.34
CA GLN A 280 27.47 14.09 -7.62
C GLN A 280 27.99 13.05 -8.64
N LEU A 281 27.70 11.77 -8.39
CA LEU A 281 27.99 10.68 -9.31
C LEU A 281 26.72 10.28 -10.07
N PRO A 282 26.84 9.66 -11.25
CA PRO A 282 25.67 9.15 -11.97
C PRO A 282 24.87 8.15 -11.13
N ASP A 283 23.56 8.18 -11.31
CA ASP A 283 22.65 7.21 -10.70
C ASP A 283 22.86 5.83 -11.34
N GLU A 284 23.14 4.83 -10.49
CA GLU A 284 23.39 3.46 -10.96
C GLU A 284 22.07 2.65 -11.11
N ASN A 285 21.00 3.06 -10.41
CA ASN A 285 19.70 2.38 -10.39
C ASN A 285 19.85 0.87 -10.10
N ASP A 286 20.57 0.58 -9.01
CA ASP A 286 21.01 -0.77 -8.61
C ASP A 286 19.85 -1.77 -8.45
N GLU A 287 18.62 -1.30 -8.25
CA GLU A 287 17.43 -2.14 -8.14
C GLU A 287 16.87 -2.60 -9.49
N CYS A 288 17.19 -1.90 -10.58
CA CYS A 288 16.58 -2.13 -11.89
C CYS A 288 17.15 -3.39 -12.57
N SER A 289 16.32 -4.01 -13.42
CA SER A 289 16.78 -5.06 -14.33
C SER A 289 17.63 -4.48 -15.47
N PRO A 290 18.44 -5.31 -16.16
CA PRO A 290 19.19 -4.85 -17.32
C PRO A 290 18.33 -4.23 -18.42
N ASP A 291 17.10 -4.71 -18.60
CA ASP A 291 16.16 -4.19 -19.60
C ASP A 291 15.61 -2.82 -19.17
N ASP A 292 15.27 -2.65 -17.90
CA ASP A 292 14.78 -1.37 -17.34
C ASP A 292 15.86 -0.27 -17.37
N LEU A 293 17.13 -0.64 -17.22
CA LEU A 293 18.27 0.29 -17.37
C LEU A 293 18.39 0.87 -18.80
N THR A 294 17.75 0.27 -19.80
CA THR A 294 17.76 0.78 -21.18
C THR A 294 16.68 1.84 -21.44
N LEU A 295 15.75 2.03 -20.50
CA LEU A 295 14.64 2.96 -20.65
C LEU A 295 15.09 4.42 -20.47
N PRO A 296 14.39 5.39 -21.08
CA PRO A 296 14.70 6.81 -20.92
C PRO A 296 14.73 7.28 -19.46
N ASN A 297 13.80 6.80 -18.64
CA ASN A 297 13.82 6.97 -17.19
C ASN A 297 13.94 5.58 -16.52
N PRO A 298 15.16 5.14 -16.15
CA PRO A 298 15.36 3.85 -15.50
C PRO A 298 14.63 3.75 -14.16
N LEU A 299 13.70 2.82 -14.08
CA LEU A 299 12.97 2.43 -12.88
C LEU A 299 12.45 0.99 -13.03
N ALA A 300 12.40 0.26 -11.92
CA ALA A 300 11.85 -1.08 -11.81
C ALA A 300 10.36 -1.10 -12.11
N ARG A 301 9.92 -2.07 -12.93
CA ARG A 301 8.52 -2.19 -13.36
C ARG A 301 7.89 -3.51 -12.93
N PRO A 302 6.58 -3.54 -12.63
CA PRO A 302 5.92 -4.77 -12.24
C PRO A 302 5.68 -5.70 -13.44
N ASP A 303 6.16 -6.93 -13.35
CA ASP A 303 5.79 -8.05 -14.24
C ASP A 303 4.43 -8.65 -13.86
N LEU A 304 4.11 -8.61 -12.56
CA LEU A 304 2.89 -9.10 -11.96
C LEU A 304 2.10 -7.97 -11.30
N ARG A 305 0.77 -8.09 -11.37
CA ARG A 305 -0.15 -7.27 -10.59
C ARG A 305 -0.24 -7.86 -9.19
N VAL A 306 -0.04 -7.06 -8.17
CA VAL A 306 -0.06 -7.49 -6.77
C VAL A 306 -1.11 -6.66 -6.03
N SER A 307 -1.94 -7.31 -5.24
CA SER A 307 -2.81 -6.62 -4.29
C SER A 307 -3.00 -7.38 -2.98
N ARG A 308 -3.51 -6.67 -1.99
CA ARG A 308 -3.70 -7.15 -0.61
C ARG A 308 -5.13 -6.98 -0.14
N VAL A 309 -5.71 -8.05 0.39
CA VAL A 309 -7.03 -8.06 1.05
C VAL A 309 -6.81 -8.45 2.51
N ASP A 310 -6.59 -7.46 3.37
CA ASP A 310 -6.34 -7.65 4.80
C ASP A 310 -7.26 -6.77 5.64
N ALA A 311 -8.18 -7.39 6.38
CA ALA A 311 -9.10 -6.69 7.26
C ALA A 311 -8.63 -6.68 8.73
N SER A 312 -7.46 -7.24 9.03
CA SER A 312 -7.04 -7.49 10.42
C SER A 312 -6.82 -6.20 11.22
N HIS A 313 -6.30 -5.15 10.59
CA HIS A 313 -6.04 -3.88 11.26
C HIS A 313 -7.29 -3.05 11.56
N VAL A 314 -8.41 -3.38 10.90
CA VAL A 314 -9.68 -2.64 10.98
C VAL A 314 -10.85 -3.49 11.46
N GLY A 315 -10.62 -4.80 11.63
CA GLY A 315 -11.48 -5.76 12.31
C GLY A 315 -11.47 -5.53 13.82
N LEU A 316 -11.93 -4.35 14.24
CA LEU A 316 -11.80 -3.86 15.61
C LEU A 316 -13.16 -3.77 16.32
N GLU A 317 -13.14 -4.15 17.59
CA GLU A 317 -14.26 -4.02 18.52
C GLU A 317 -13.86 -3.25 19.77
N PRO A 318 -14.80 -2.59 20.46
CA PRO A 318 -14.55 -2.01 21.78
C PRO A 318 -14.03 -3.07 22.75
N ALA A 319 -12.99 -2.72 23.51
CA ALA A 319 -12.32 -3.59 24.47
C ALA A 319 -13.30 -4.08 25.55
N SER A 320 -13.65 -5.36 25.52
CA SER A 320 -14.58 -5.96 26.49
C SER A 320 -13.97 -6.11 27.89
N ASP A 321 -12.66 -6.09 28.01
CA ASP A 321 -11.88 -6.16 29.25
C ASP A 321 -11.73 -4.81 29.94
N LEU A 322 -12.05 -3.71 29.25
CA LEU A 322 -11.92 -2.35 29.76
C LEU A 322 -13.19 -1.98 30.54
N VAL A 323 -13.03 -1.82 31.85
CA VAL A 323 -14.09 -1.44 32.78
C VAL A 323 -13.70 -0.19 33.58
N ASP A 324 -14.70 0.55 34.00
CA ASP A 324 -14.54 1.73 34.85
C ASP A 324 -14.37 1.37 36.35
N ALA A 325 -14.30 2.39 37.21
CA ALA A 325 -14.13 2.19 38.66
C ALA A 325 -15.29 1.42 39.32
N GLU A 326 -16.47 1.40 38.68
CA GLU A 326 -17.66 0.68 39.13
C GLU A 326 -17.85 -0.68 38.43
N GLY A 327 -16.92 -1.08 37.55
CA GLY A 327 -16.97 -2.34 36.81
C GLY A 327 -17.87 -2.31 35.56
N ARG A 328 -18.24 -1.12 35.06
CA ARG A 328 -19.05 -0.97 33.83
C ARG A 328 -18.13 -0.97 32.60
N GLY A 329 -18.53 -1.69 31.56
CA GLY A 329 -17.82 -1.76 30.28
C GLY A 329 -18.18 -0.63 29.31
N LEU A 330 -17.45 -0.55 28.19
CA LEU A 330 -17.60 0.48 27.14
C LEU A 330 -19.01 0.59 26.54
N LEU A 331 -19.72 -0.53 26.42
CA LEU A 331 -21.06 -0.62 25.84
C LEU A 331 -22.09 -0.95 26.93
N ASP A 332 -23.29 -0.38 26.80
CA ASP A 332 -24.44 -0.68 27.66
C ASP A 332 -25.14 -2.00 27.27
N GLU A 333 -26.20 -2.36 27.99
CA GLU A 333 -26.99 -3.59 27.72
C GLU A 333 -27.62 -3.64 26.32
N ARG A 334 -27.70 -2.49 25.63
CA ARG A 334 -28.23 -2.36 24.26
C ARG A 334 -27.11 -2.31 23.22
N GLY A 335 -25.84 -2.44 23.63
CA GLY A 335 -24.68 -2.32 22.76
C GLY A 335 -24.34 -0.88 22.37
N LEU A 336 -24.87 0.12 23.07
CA LEU A 336 -24.59 1.53 22.81
C LEU A 336 -23.41 2.02 23.66
N PRO A 337 -22.54 2.90 23.13
CA PRO A 337 -21.47 3.50 23.92
C PRO A 337 -22.00 4.26 25.14
N GLN A 338 -21.36 4.04 26.29
CA GLN A 338 -21.67 4.73 27.54
C GLN A 338 -20.45 5.45 28.13
N THR A 339 -20.69 6.36 29.07
CA THR A 339 -19.64 7.09 29.79
C THR A 339 -19.03 6.21 30.89
N LEU A 340 -17.70 6.11 30.89
CA LEU A 340 -16.92 5.40 31.91
C LEU A 340 -16.15 6.40 32.76
N THR A 341 -16.12 6.18 34.07
CA THR A 341 -15.36 7.01 35.03
C THR A 341 -14.22 6.21 35.67
N PHE A 342 -12.99 6.65 35.45
CA PHE A 342 -11.78 6.05 36.01
C PHE A 342 -11.38 6.73 37.32
N ALA A 343 -10.50 6.09 38.07
CA ALA A 343 -10.02 6.60 39.36
C ALA A 343 -9.35 7.97 39.22
N ASP A 344 -8.64 8.21 38.12
CA ASP A 344 -7.95 9.45 37.80
C ASP A 344 -7.68 9.57 36.28
N THR A 345 -7.18 10.74 35.86
CA THR A 345 -6.80 11.00 34.46
C THR A 345 -5.69 10.06 33.96
N ALA A 346 -4.78 9.62 34.83
CA ALA A 346 -3.65 8.77 34.44
C ALA A 346 -4.08 7.33 34.12
N SER A 347 -5.12 6.84 34.80
CA SER A 347 -5.76 5.54 34.57
C SER A 347 -6.79 5.56 33.44
N THR A 348 -7.15 6.74 32.91
CA THR A 348 -8.07 6.88 31.78
C THR A 348 -7.37 6.46 30.49
N PRO A 349 -7.85 5.42 29.79
CA PRO A 349 -7.26 5.01 28.52
C PRO A 349 -7.38 6.10 27.46
N ARG A 350 -6.45 6.14 26.51
CA ARG A 350 -6.62 6.96 25.31
C ARG A 350 -7.77 6.40 24.47
N ALA A 351 -8.57 7.27 23.87
CA ALA A 351 -9.67 6.92 22.98
C ALA A 351 -9.30 5.86 21.92
N ILE A 352 -8.20 6.06 21.18
CA ILE A 352 -7.71 5.09 20.19
C ILE A 352 -7.33 3.72 20.80
N GLY A 353 -6.95 3.71 22.08
CA GLY A 353 -6.53 2.52 22.83
C GLY A 353 -7.68 1.70 23.41
N VAL A 354 -8.94 2.08 23.18
CA VAL A 354 -10.13 1.31 23.63
C VAL A 354 -10.56 0.26 22.63
N TRP A 355 -9.90 0.15 21.47
CA TRP A 355 -10.23 -0.83 20.45
C TRP A 355 -9.30 -2.05 20.55
N ARG A 356 -9.84 -3.23 20.21
CA ARG A 356 -9.11 -4.50 20.18
C ARG A 356 -9.42 -5.22 18.88
N HIS A 357 -8.42 -5.91 18.36
CA HIS A 357 -8.61 -6.82 17.25
C HIS A 357 -9.62 -7.91 17.61
N SER A 358 -10.57 -8.16 16.70
CA SER A 358 -11.60 -9.17 16.79
C SER A 358 -11.57 -10.00 15.51
N GLU A 359 -11.10 -11.24 15.62
CA GLU A 359 -11.05 -12.18 14.51
C GLU A 359 -12.46 -12.41 13.91
N GLN A 360 -13.50 -12.37 14.75
CA GLN A 360 -14.89 -12.46 14.29
C GLN A 360 -15.26 -11.27 13.39
N THR A 361 -14.91 -10.04 13.80
CA THR A 361 -15.18 -8.84 12.99
C THR A 361 -14.34 -8.84 11.72
N GLU A 362 -13.05 -9.20 11.78
CA GLU A 362 -12.21 -9.35 10.59
C GLU A 362 -12.83 -10.30 9.55
N ARG A 363 -13.20 -11.52 9.97
CA ARG A 363 -13.81 -12.51 9.07
C ARG A 363 -15.16 -12.04 8.54
N ARG A 364 -15.94 -11.30 9.34
CA ARG A 364 -17.19 -10.69 8.87
C ARG A 364 -16.93 -9.68 7.76
N LEU A 365 -15.97 -8.77 7.95
CA LEU A 365 -15.60 -7.77 6.95
C LEU A 365 -15.11 -8.43 5.65
N LEU A 366 -14.32 -9.50 5.74
CA LEU A 366 -13.87 -10.27 4.57
C LEU A 366 -15.05 -10.95 3.86
N ALA A 367 -15.97 -11.59 4.58
CA ALA A 367 -17.15 -12.23 3.99
C ALA A 367 -18.04 -11.21 3.27
N GLU A 368 -18.31 -10.07 3.90
CA GLU A 368 -19.09 -8.96 3.31
C GLU A 368 -18.36 -8.35 2.10
N TYR A 369 -17.03 -8.23 2.15
CA TYR A 369 -16.20 -7.78 1.04
C TYR A 369 -16.33 -8.71 -0.19
N PHE A 370 -16.20 -10.02 -0.01
CA PHE A 370 -16.30 -10.98 -1.11
C PHE A 370 -17.71 -11.06 -1.69
N GLU A 371 -18.75 -10.95 -0.86
CA GLU A 371 -20.13 -10.86 -1.34
C GLU A 371 -20.36 -9.60 -2.17
N ARG A 372 -19.87 -8.44 -1.69
CA ARG A 372 -19.93 -7.18 -2.45
C ARG A 372 -19.15 -7.30 -3.76
N ASN A 373 -18.01 -7.99 -3.76
CA ASN A 373 -17.20 -8.23 -4.94
C ASN A 373 -17.98 -9.07 -5.98
N HIS A 374 -18.57 -10.19 -5.56
CA HIS A 374 -19.42 -11.05 -6.40
C HIS A 374 -20.57 -10.26 -7.04
N ARG A 375 -21.29 -9.48 -6.23
CA ARG A 375 -22.41 -8.64 -6.70
C ARG A 375 -21.96 -7.58 -7.70
N PHE A 376 -20.76 -7.01 -7.54
CA PHE A 376 -20.22 -6.04 -8.48
C PHE A 376 -19.94 -6.69 -9.85
N ARG A 377 -19.28 -7.85 -9.87
CA ARG A 377 -18.97 -8.62 -11.08
C ARG A 377 -20.21 -9.09 -11.83
N THR A 378 -21.24 -9.50 -11.08
CA THR A 378 -22.52 -9.96 -11.65
C THR A 378 -23.49 -8.82 -11.99
N GLY A 379 -23.05 -7.56 -11.89
CA GLY A 379 -23.83 -6.39 -12.34
C GLY A 379 -24.88 -5.89 -11.34
N GLY A 380 -24.83 -6.32 -10.09
CA GLY A 380 -25.77 -5.98 -9.02
C GLY A 380 -25.83 -4.50 -8.62
N TYR A 381 -24.91 -3.66 -9.11
CA TYR A 381 -24.79 -2.23 -8.76
C TYR A 381 -24.96 -1.28 -9.95
N ALA A 382 -25.80 -1.63 -10.92
CA ALA A 382 -25.99 -0.83 -12.13
C ALA A 382 -26.33 0.65 -11.85
N GLU A 383 -27.15 0.95 -10.85
CA GLU A 383 -27.55 2.32 -10.48
C GLU A 383 -26.40 3.15 -9.88
N ALA A 384 -25.39 2.47 -9.33
CA ALA A 384 -24.23 3.11 -8.74
C ALA A 384 -23.10 3.38 -9.74
N ARG A 385 -23.30 3.14 -11.05
CA ARG A 385 -22.29 3.41 -12.11
C ARG A 385 -22.08 4.89 -12.38
N LYS A 386 -21.70 5.62 -11.34
CA LYS A 386 -21.48 7.06 -11.31
C LYS A 386 -20.06 7.36 -10.82
N PRO A 387 -19.43 8.44 -11.31
CA PRO A 387 -18.20 8.94 -10.76
C PRO A 387 -18.49 9.80 -9.52
N ALA A 388 -17.56 9.86 -8.58
CA ALA A 388 -17.57 10.86 -7.53
C ALA A 388 -16.15 11.33 -7.20
N SER A 389 -16.02 12.61 -6.84
CA SER A 389 -14.77 13.24 -6.43
C SER A 389 -14.99 14.00 -5.13
N PHE A 390 -14.13 13.75 -4.16
CA PHE A 390 -13.97 14.60 -2.98
C PHE A 390 -12.55 15.14 -2.99
N SER A 391 -12.43 16.46 -2.88
CA SER A 391 -11.15 17.15 -2.86
C SER A 391 -11.13 18.27 -1.83
N THR A 392 -9.98 18.47 -1.18
CA THR A 392 -9.71 19.68 -0.42
C THR A 392 -9.06 20.72 -1.33
N GLU A 393 -7.77 21.02 -1.19
CA GLU A 393 -7.02 21.97 -2.01
C GLU A 393 -6.50 21.41 -3.36
N PHE A 394 -6.66 20.11 -3.63
CA PHE A 394 -6.01 19.44 -4.77
C PHE A 394 -6.79 19.46 -6.08
N GLY A 395 -7.95 20.11 -6.12
CA GLY A 395 -8.85 20.15 -7.28
C GLY A 395 -9.61 18.83 -7.52
N SER A 396 -10.68 18.90 -8.30
CA SER A 396 -11.56 17.75 -8.55
C SER A 396 -11.00 16.77 -9.59
N ALA A 397 -11.22 15.46 -9.39
CA ALA A 397 -11.00 14.44 -10.41
C ALA A 397 -12.18 14.29 -11.39
N LEU A 398 -13.34 14.90 -11.09
CA LEU A 398 -14.54 14.72 -11.89
C LEU A 398 -14.36 15.19 -13.35
N PRO A 399 -13.67 16.32 -13.66
CA PRO A 399 -13.40 16.70 -15.04
C PRO A 399 -12.67 15.61 -15.84
N GLU A 400 -11.61 15.02 -15.27
CA GLU A 400 -10.84 13.94 -15.92
C GLU A 400 -11.69 12.69 -16.11
N LEU A 401 -12.48 12.30 -15.09
CA LEU A 401 -13.41 11.17 -15.19
C LEU A 401 -14.43 11.38 -16.32
N ARG A 402 -14.96 12.60 -16.50
CA ARG A 402 -15.92 12.93 -17.56
C ARG A 402 -15.29 12.98 -18.95
N GLU A 403 -14.02 13.39 -19.04
CA GLU A 403 -13.27 13.39 -20.29
C GLU A 403 -12.95 11.97 -20.74
N THR A 404 -12.61 11.10 -19.78
CA THR A 404 -12.11 9.76 -20.06
C THR A 404 -13.23 8.74 -20.27
N PHE A 405 -14.29 8.78 -19.46
CA PHE A 405 -15.41 7.84 -19.55
C PHE A 405 -16.56 8.43 -20.37
N ALA A 406 -16.81 7.86 -21.55
CA ALA A 406 -17.89 8.31 -22.44
C ALA A 406 -19.26 8.36 -21.75
N ALA A 407 -19.56 7.37 -20.91
CA ALA A 407 -20.80 7.27 -20.13
C ALA A 407 -21.01 8.44 -19.14
N TRP A 408 -19.94 9.15 -18.75
CA TRP A 408 -19.98 10.21 -17.75
C TRP A 408 -19.79 11.61 -18.32
N LYS A 409 -19.61 11.77 -19.64
CA LYS A 409 -19.36 13.07 -20.29
C LYS A 409 -20.34 14.17 -19.85
N GLY A 410 -21.61 13.83 -19.68
CA GLY A 410 -22.68 14.73 -19.26
C GLY A 410 -23.03 14.72 -17.76
N PHE A 411 -22.27 14.01 -16.91
CA PHE A 411 -22.61 13.83 -15.50
C PHE A 411 -22.37 15.11 -14.69
N ASP A 412 -23.41 15.60 -14.02
CA ASP A 412 -23.42 16.84 -13.23
C ASP A 412 -24.32 16.78 -11.97
N GLU A 413 -24.61 15.56 -11.48
CA GLU A 413 -25.47 15.40 -10.30
C GLU A 413 -24.87 16.10 -9.05
N PRO A 414 -25.64 16.94 -8.33
CA PRO A 414 -25.14 17.66 -7.16
C PRO A 414 -24.61 16.75 -6.05
N GLY A 415 -23.48 17.15 -5.45
CA GLY A 415 -22.87 16.48 -4.30
C GLY A 415 -22.01 15.25 -4.63
N TYR A 416 -21.85 14.91 -5.91
CA TYR A 416 -20.83 13.95 -6.36
C TYR A 416 -19.46 14.60 -6.58
N ASP A 417 -19.42 15.93 -6.70
CA ASP A 417 -18.20 16.72 -6.76
C ASP A 417 -18.17 17.67 -5.56
N VAL A 418 -17.36 17.35 -4.56
CA VAL A 418 -17.11 18.18 -3.38
C VAL A 418 -15.67 18.66 -3.47
N GLN A 419 -15.46 19.98 -3.45
CA GLN A 419 -14.13 20.56 -3.63
C GLN A 419 -13.93 21.86 -2.84
N GLY A 420 -12.68 22.14 -2.49
CA GLY A 420 -12.23 23.40 -1.90
C GLY A 420 -11.61 23.20 -0.51
N GLU A 421 -10.75 24.15 -0.10
CA GLU A 421 -10.09 24.16 1.21
C GLU A 421 -11.08 24.07 2.40
N GLY A 422 -12.33 24.50 2.19
CA GLY A 422 -13.41 24.42 3.16
C GLY A 422 -14.24 23.13 3.15
N ALA A 423 -13.91 22.14 2.31
CA ALA A 423 -14.67 20.90 2.21
C ALA A 423 -14.69 20.17 3.55
N THR A 424 -15.87 20.08 4.17
CA THR A 424 -16.04 19.67 5.56
C THR A 424 -16.17 18.16 5.72
N LEU A 425 -15.94 17.68 6.94
CA LEU A 425 -16.24 16.31 7.32
C LEU A 425 -17.71 15.92 7.05
N LEU A 426 -18.67 16.81 7.32
CA LEU A 426 -20.08 16.53 7.05
C LEU A 426 -20.35 16.32 5.54
N GLU A 427 -19.71 17.11 4.69
CA GLU A 427 -19.79 16.94 3.24
C GLU A 427 -19.12 15.64 2.78
N ALA A 428 -17.98 15.26 3.37
CA ALA A 428 -17.34 13.97 3.12
C ALA A 428 -18.25 12.79 3.47
N ILE A 429 -18.92 12.83 4.63
CA ILE A 429 -19.88 11.80 5.04
C ILE A 429 -21.06 11.74 4.06
N ARG A 430 -21.65 12.88 3.68
CA ARG A 430 -22.73 12.92 2.69
C ARG A 430 -22.29 12.42 1.32
N TRP A 431 -21.06 12.72 0.93
CA TRP A 431 -20.44 12.22 -0.30
C TRP A 431 -20.31 10.69 -0.25
N LEU A 432 -19.82 10.10 0.84
CA LEU A 432 -19.75 8.64 1.02
C LEU A 432 -21.11 7.95 0.92
N LYS A 433 -22.19 8.63 1.33
CA LYS A 433 -23.55 8.09 1.27
C LYS A 433 -24.17 8.07 -0.14
N ARG A 434 -23.49 8.59 -1.15
CA ARG A 434 -23.97 8.58 -2.55
C ARG A 434 -23.56 7.30 -3.30
N PRO A 435 -24.42 6.68 -4.12
CA PRO A 435 -24.03 5.49 -4.87
C PRO A 435 -23.05 5.88 -6.00
N ALA A 436 -21.81 5.38 -5.94
CA ALA A 436 -20.78 5.64 -6.96
C ALA A 436 -19.87 4.42 -7.11
N ALA A 437 -19.48 4.10 -8.36
CA ALA A 437 -18.67 2.94 -8.69
C ALA A 437 -17.18 3.29 -8.71
N VAL A 438 -16.86 4.56 -8.99
CA VAL A 438 -15.50 5.09 -8.97
C VAL A 438 -15.47 6.35 -8.12
N ARG A 439 -14.55 6.38 -7.16
CA ARG A 439 -14.36 7.51 -6.24
C ARG A 439 -12.91 7.98 -6.24
N ALA A 440 -12.71 9.28 -6.40
CA ALA A 440 -11.43 9.92 -6.10
C ALA A 440 -11.53 10.64 -4.74
N LEU A 441 -10.60 10.33 -3.84
CA LEU A 441 -10.41 11.03 -2.56
C LEU A 441 -9.06 11.74 -2.57
N LYS A 442 -9.11 13.07 -2.66
CA LYS A 442 -7.93 13.95 -2.75
C LYS A 442 -7.87 14.86 -1.53
N ALA A 443 -7.16 14.41 -0.50
CA ALA A 443 -7.03 15.14 0.77
C ALA A 443 -5.66 14.85 1.37
N HIS A 444 -5.17 15.73 2.24
CA HIS A 444 -4.01 15.40 3.06
C HIS A 444 -4.34 14.19 3.92
N SER A 445 -3.37 13.29 4.10
CA SER A 445 -3.58 12.06 4.85
C SER A 445 -2.35 11.68 5.63
N ASP A 446 -2.57 10.75 6.55
CA ASP A 446 -1.57 9.99 7.30
C ASP A 446 -2.09 8.53 7.42
N PRO A 447 -1.36 7.62 8.09
CA PRO A 447 -1.76 6.21 8.22
C PRO A 447 -3.19 5.97 8.76
N TRP A 448 -3.75 6.91 9.52
CA TRP A 448 -5.04 6.74 10.22
C TRP A 448 -6.23 7.40 9.51
N GLY A 449 -6.02 8.19 8.46
CA GLY A 449 -7.12 8.79 7.70
C GLY A 449 -6.77 10.09 6.98
N SER A 450 -7.81 10.82 6.56
CA SER A 450 -7.68 11.97 5.66
C SER A 450 -8.20 13.25 6.31
N SER A 451 -7.37 14.28 6.35
CA SER A 451 -7.70 15.61 6.88
C SER A 451 -8.76 16.28 6.01
N VAL A 452 -9.73 16.91 6.66
CA VAL A 452 -10.84 17.62 6.03
C VAL A 452 -11.18 18.87 6.84
N GLY A 453 -11.97 19.77 6.27
CA GLY A 453 -12.51 20.92 7.00
C GLY A 453 -13.34 20.48 8.21
N LYS A 454 -13.24 21.23 9.31
CA LYS A 454 -14.01 20.96 10.52
C LYS A 454 -15.52 21.17 10.27
N THR A 455 -16.36 20.28 10.80
CA THR A 455 -17.81 20.54 10.85
C THR A 455 -18.17 21.42 12.06
N GLU A 456 -19.02 22.43 11.87
CA GLU A 456 -19.61 23.19 12.98
C GLU A 456 -20.91 22.55 13.50
N ASP A 457 -21.58 21.75 12.66
CA ASP A 457 -22.85 21.10 12.99
C ASP A 457 -22.64 19.63 13.39
N ALA A 458 -22.32 19.43 14.68
CA ALA A 458 -22.10 18.10 15.24
C ALA A 458 -23.37 17.24 15.28
N GLU A 459 -24.56 17.86 15.41
CA GLU A 459 -25.83 17.13 15.43
C GLU A 459 -26.24 16.66 14.03
N ALA A 460 -26.01 17.46 12.99
CA ALA A 460 -26.16 16.99 11.62
C ALA A 460 -25.19 15.85 11.31
N LEU A 461 -23.93 15.95 11.73
CA LEU A 461 -22.96 14.86 11.56
C LEU A 461 -23.44 13.58 12.25
N LYS A 462 -23.88 13.67 13.51
CA LYS A 462 -24.45 12.54 14.25
C LYS A 462 -25.66 11.93 13.53
N THR A 463 -26.53 12.77 12.99
CA THR A 463 -27.72 12.35 12.22
C THR A 463 -27.31 11.59 10.97
N GLU A 464 -26.34 12.11 10.20
CA GLU A 464 -25.85 11.45 8.98
C GLU A 464 -25.19 10.09 9.25
N LEU A 465 -24.59 9.93 10.44
CA LEU A 465 -24.01 8.68 10.92
C LEU A 465 -25.03 7.67 11.43
N GLY A 466 -26.33 8.02 11.52
CA GLY A 466 -27.39 7.11 12.00
C GLY A 466 -27.71 7.23 13.49
N GLY A 467 -27.28 8.31 14.16
CA GLY A 467 -27.72 8.65 15.52
C GLY A 467 -26.83 8.16 16.67
N THR A 468 -25.89 7.25 16.41
CA THR A 468 -24.95 6.72 17.42
C THR A 468 -23.52 7.01 17.00
N PHE A 469 -22.74 7.64 17.89
CA PHE A 469 -21.30 7.75 17.69
C PHE A 469 -20.64 6.40 17.93
N GLY A 470 -19.71 6.01 17.07
CA GLY A 470 -19.01 4.74 17.20
C GLY A 470 -17.85 4.74 18.20
N GLY A 471 -17.54 5.86 18.85
CA GLY A 471 -16.29 6.05 19.61
C GLY A 471 -16.42 6.77 20.94
N TRP A 472 -15.26 7.07 21.55
CA TRP A 472 -15.11 7.76 22.83
C TRP A 472 -14.07 8.87 22.72
N ARG A 473 -14.19 9.88 23.58
CA ARG A 473 -13.16 10.90 23.80
C ARG A 473 -12.82 10.98 25.29
N SER A 474 -11.57 11.30 25.59
CA SER A 474 -11.09 11.45 26.96
C SER A 474 -11.43 12.84 27.50
N GLU A 475 -12.12 12.91 28.63
CA GLU A 475 -12.44 14.13 29.38
C GLU A 475 -12.04 13.99 30.85
N GLY A 476 -10.84 14.45 31.20
CA GLY A 476 -10.30 14.28 32.56
C GLY A 476 -10.15 12.81 32.91
N ASN A 477 -10.85 12.35 33.95
CA ASN A 477 -10.88 10.95 34.35
C ASN A 477 -12.01 10.13 33.69
N GLN A 478 -12.62 10.64 32.61
CA GLN A 478 -13.75 10.00 31.94
C GLN A 478 -13.43 9.65 30.50
N LEU A 479 -14.03 8.55 30.03
CA LEU A 479 -14.26 8.29 28.62
C LEU A 479 -15.73 8.54 28.33
N VAL A 480 -16.03 9.56 27.53
CA VAL A 480 -17.39 9.93 27.15
C VAL A 480 -17.66 9.56 25.70
N PRO A 481 -18.85 9.02 25.36
CA PRO A 481 -19.25 8.79 23.98
C PRO A 481 -19.11 10.06 23.15
N GLY A 482 -18.42 9.95 22.02
CA GLY A 482 -18.11 11.10 21.17
C GLY A 482 -17.04 10.77 20.15
N LEU A 483 -16.81 11.71 19.25
CA LEU A 483 -15.86 11.57 18.15
C LEU A 483 -14.48 12.08 18.59
N LEU A 484 -13.42 11.40 18.17
CA LEU A 484 -12.04 11.77 18.51
C LEU A 484 -11.66 13.16 18.00
N ASN A 485 -11.97 13.43 16.73
CA ASN A 485 -11.72 14.70 16.06
C ASN A 485 -12.84 14.98 15.05
N GLN A 486 -13.00 16.23 14.59
CA GLN A 486 -14.09 16.65 13.69
C GLN A 486 -13.58 17.22 12.35
N ASP A 487 -12.29 17.07 12.11
CA ASP A 487 -11.50 17.61 10.99
C ASP A 487 -10.71 16.49 10.28
N LYS A 488 -11.07 15.23 10.52
CA LYS A 488 -10.45 14.09 9.87
C LYS A 488 -11.46 12.98 9.61
N LEU A 489 -11.38 12.39 8.44
CA LEU A 489 -12.13 11.21 8.05
C LEU A 489 -11.30 9.96 8.35
N HIS A 490 -11.69 9.19 9.37
CA HIS A 490 -10.95 8.05 9.91
C HIS A 490 -11.89 6.90 10.32
N LEU A 491 -11.32 5.83 10.90
CA LEU A 491 -11.99 4.56 11.22
C LEU A 491 -13.35 4.71 11.91
N GLU A 492 -13.48 5.58 12.93
CA GLU A 492 -14.72 5.70 13.71
C GLU A 492 -15.91 6.14 12.84
N TYR A 493 -15.66 6.99 11.82
CA TYR A 493 -16.69 7.46 10.89
C TYR A 493 -17.11 6.37 9.92
N TYR A 494 -16.15 5.71 9.29
CA TYR A 494 -16.44 4.61 8.36
C TYR A 494 -17.17 3.48 9.08
N ARG A 495 -16.69 3.10 10.26
CA ARG A 495 -17.29 2.06 11.08
C ARG A 495 -18.69 2.43 11.55
N ALA A 496 -18.94 3.69 11.93
CA ALA A 496 -20.29 4.14 12.30
C ALA A 496 -21.26 4.06 11.11
N LEU A 497 -20.82 4.50 9.92
CA LEU A 497 -21.61 4.38 8.70
C LEU A 497 -21.95 2.92 8.36
N TRP A 498 -20.97 2.02 8.47
CA TRP A 498 -21.14 0.59 8.28
C TRP A 498 -22.09 -0.04 9.31
N ALA A 499 -21.82 0.16 10.60
CA ALA A 499 -22.57 -0.46 11.69
C ALA A 499 -24.05 0.00 11.72
N ASN A 500 -24.31 1.23 11.29
CA ASN A 500 -25.66 1.80 11.24
C ASN A 500 -26.34 1.65 9.86
N GLY A 501 -25.72 0.91 8.92
CA GLY A 501 -26.28 0.66 7.58
C GLY A 501 -26.57 1.93 6.78
N GLN A 502 -25.73 2.96 6.93
CA GLN A 502 -25.95 4.28 6.34
C GLN A 502 -25.36 4.43 4.93
N LEU A 503 -24.53 3.48 4.51
CA LEU A 503 -23.92 3.49 3.19
C LEU A 503 -24.87 2.96 2.12
N PRO A 504 -24.75 3.44 0.88
CA PRO A 504 -25.48 2.89 -0.25
C PRO A 504 -25.04 1.46 -0.50
N ASP A 505 -25.96 0.64 -0.99
CA ASP A 505 -25.68 -0.71 -1.44
C ASP A 505 -24.94 -0.68 -2.79
N CYS A 506 -23.62 -0.48 -2.75
CA CYS A 506 -22.75 -0.45 -3.93
C CYS A 506 -21.36 -0.99 -3.63
N GLY A 507 -20.61 -1.36 -4.68
CA GLY A 507 -19.17 -1.62 -4.62
C GLY A 507 -18.39 -0.47 -5.27
N VAL A 508 -17.24 -0.12 -4.69
CA VAL A 508 -16.49 1.08 -5.09
C VAL A 508 -15.02 0.78 -5.42
N LEU A 509 -14.54 1.35 -6.53
CA LEU A 509 -13.11 1.47 -6.85
C LEU A 509 -12.62 2.86 -6.43
N TYR A 510 -11.62 2.91 -5.56
CA TYR A 510 -11.05 4.14 -5.03
C TYR A 510 -9.71 4.49 -5.68
N LEU A 511 -9.55 5.76 -6.02
CA LEU A 511 -8.24 6.41 -6.14
C LEU A 511 -8.05 7.32 -4.93
N HIS A 512 -7.03 7.04 -4.11
CA HIS A 512 -6.73 7.81 -2.90
C HIS A 512 -5.39 8.53 -3.05
N THR A 513 -5.40 9.85 -3.23
CA THR A 513 -4.18 10.62 -3.53
C THR A 513 -3.55 11.29 -2.31
N GLY A 514 -4.08 11.03 -1.11
CA GLY A 514 -3.51 11.53 0.14
C GLY A 514 -2.16 10.90 0.49
N CYS A 515 -1.32 11.71 1.13
CA CYS A 515 -0.01 11.28 1.62
C CYS A 515 -0.14 10.12 2.61
N GLU A 516 0.74 9.12 2.52
CA GLU A 516 0.79 8.01 3.50
C GLU A 516 -0.55 7.27 3.73
N SER A 517 -1.53 7.44 2.83
CA SER A 517 -2.89 6.92 3.01
C SER A 517 -2.96 5.41 3.15
N ILE A 518 -2.06 4.70 2.48
CA ILE A 518 -1.93 3.23 2.56
C ILE A 518 -0.72 2.79 3.41
N ALA A 519 -0.01 3.72 4.06
CA ALA A 519 1.08 3.36 4.94
C ALA A 519 0.51 2.69 6.20
N PRO A 520 1.01 1.53 6.62
CA PRO A 520 0.67 0.98 7.92
C PRO A 520 1.43 1.75 9.01
N GLU A 521 0.73 2.11 10.08
CA GLU A 521 1.39 2.68 11.25
C GLU A 521 2.37 1.64 11.84
N GLY A 522 3.57 2.10 12.22
CA GLY A 522 4.60 1.24 12.77
C GLY A 522 5.44 0.44 11.76
N ALA A 523 5.22 0.62 10.45
CA ALA A 523 5.96 -0.10 9.39
C ALA A 523 7.49 -0.03 9.56
N ALA A 524 8.01 1.10 10.02
CA ALA A 524 9.44 1.32 10.15
C ALA A 524 10.08 0.64 11.37
N THR A 525 9.29 0.12 12.31
CA THR A 525 9.79 -0.30 13.64
C THR A 525 9.20 -1.60 14.16
N LEU A 526 8.16 -2.13 13.52
CA LEU A 526 7.43 -3.32 13.98
C LEU A 526 7.27 -4.31 12.81
N PRO A 527 7.45 -5.63 13.04
CA PRO A 527 7.09 -6.62 12.04
C PRO A 527 5.57 -6.62 11.79
N TYR A 528 5.13 -7.00 10.60
CA TYR A 528 3.72 -7.03 10.18
C TYR A 528 2.82 -7.87 11.09
N SER A 529 3.40 -8.86 11.78
CA SER A 529 2.69 -9.72 12.72
C SER A 529 2.37 -9.04 14.05
N HIS A 530 3.02 -7.91 14.37
CA HIS A 530 2.83 -7.20 15.62
C HIS A 530 1.41 -6.61 15.75
N PRO A 531 0.74 -6.67 16.91
CA PRO A 531 -0.64 -6.18 17.06
C PRO A 531 -0.86 -4.68 16.82
N GLN A 532 0.21 -3.88 16.89
CA GLN A 532 0.16 -2.44 16.61
C GLN A 532 0.52 -2.08 15.16
N TYR A 533 1.07 -3.02 14.40
CA TYR A 533 1.35 -2.79 12.99
C TYR A 533 0.04 -2.52 12.25
N GLY A 534 0.00 -1.45 11.46
CA GLY A 534 -1.18 -1.06 10.68
C GLY A 534 -2.41 -0.69 11.51
N TYR A 535 -2.37 -0.74 12.85
CA TYR A 535 -3.54 -0.54 13.69
C TYR A 535 -4.28 0.76 13.36
N TRP A 536 -5.60 0.68 13.18
CA TRP A 536 -6.44 1.82 12.76
C TRP A 536 -6.19 2.34 11.32
N GLN A 537 -5.68 1.49 10.41
CA GLN A 537 -5.36 1.86 9.03
C GLN A 537 -6.54 2.55 8.31
N GLY A 538 -6.32 3.76 7.80
CA GLY A 538 -7.35 4.61 7.20
C GLY A 538 -7.89 4.12 5.86
N ALA A 539 -7.03 3.69 4.94
CA ALA A 539 -7.41 3.17 3.63
C ALA A 539 -8.07 1.77 3.69
N GLU A 540 -7.63 0.87 4.56
CA GLU A 540 -8.30 -0.41 4.82
C GLU A 540 -9.67 -0.15 5.47
N SER A 541 -9.80 0.87 6.32
CA SER A 541 -11.10 1.26 6.86
C SER A 541 -12.04 1.73 5.74
N LEU A 542 -11.53 2.49 4.77
CA LEU A 542 -12.29 2.89 3.59
C LEU A 542 -12.65 1.66 2.71
N LEU A 543 -11.72 0.71 2.55
CA LEU A 543 -11.95 -0.51 1.78
C LEU A 543 -13.06 -1.38 2.40
N PHE A 544 -13.00 -1.65 3.70
CA PHE A 544 -13.91 -2.61 4.35
C PHE A 544 -15.20 -1.95 4.88
N HIS A 545 -15.07 -0.82 5.59
CA HIS A 545 -16.22 -0.15 6.21
C HIS A 545 -16.91 0.86 5.29
N ALA A 546 -16.28 1.30 4.20
CA ALA A 546 -16.88 2.23 3.23
C ALA A 546 -17.09 1.64 1.82
N ASN A 547 -17.45 0.35 1.79
CA ASN A 547 -17.88 -0.36 0.58
C ASN A 547 -16.86 -0.44 -0.57
N GLY A 548 -15.57 -0.29 -0.27
CA GLY A 548 -14.50 -0.47 -1.25
C GLY A 548 -14.37 -1.92 -1.74
N LEU A 549 -13.88 -2.04 -2.96
CA LEU A 549 -13.53 -3.30 -3.62
C LEU A 549 -12.09 -3.30 -4.12
N ALA A 550 -11.60 -2.14 -4.53
CA ALA A 550 -10.19 -1.90 -4.77
C ALA A 550 -9.85 -0.45 -4.42
N LEU A 551 -8.62 -0.21 -4.00
CA LEU A 551 -8.09 1.11 -3.70
C LEU A 551 -6.65 1.20 -4.20
N VAL A 552 -6.38 2.17 -5.07
CA VAL A 552 -5.01 2.55 -5.41
C VAL A 552 -4.65 3.78 -4.60
N GLY A 553 -3.61 3.67 -3.80
CA GLY A 553 -3.21 4.73 -2.87
C GLY A 553 -1.71 4.85 -2.72
N ARG A 554 -1.27 5.94 -2.09
CA ARG A 554 0.14 6.31 -1.93
C ARG A 554 0.63 6.11 -0.50
N SER A 555 1.83 5.55 -0.34
CA SER A 555 2.49 5.29 0.95
C SER A 555 3.55 6.34 1.36
N LYS A 556 3.62 7.48 0.65
CA LYS A 556 4.56 8.60 0.91
C LYS A 556 3.88 9.97 0.91
N VAL A 557 4.51 10.94 1.57
CA VAL A 557 4.34 12.38 1.31
C VAL A 557 5.01 12.77 -0.03
N PHE A 558 4.20 12.90 -1.07
CA PHE A 558 4.56 13.45 -2.38
C PHE A 558 3.29 14.06 -2.99
N TYR A 559 3.33 14.96 -3.96
CA TYR A 559 2.09 15.47 -4.60
C TYR A 559 2.04 15.00 -6.04
N ASP A 560 1.47 13.81 -6.24
CA ASP A 560 1.26 13.20 -7.55
C ASP A 560 -0.02 12.37 -7.61
N GLU A 561 -0.37 11.95 -8.82
CA GLU A 561 -1.47 11.05 -9.14
C GLU A 561 -1.00 10.05 -10.20
N PRO A 562 -1.47 8.79 -10.17
CA PRO A 562 -1.04 7.77 -11.12
C PRO A 562 -1.54 8.12 -12.53
N ARG A 563 -0.64 8.61 -13.38
CA ARG A 563 -0.95 9.00 -14.75
C ARG A 563 -1.56 7.82 -15.51
N GLY A 564 -2.60 8.11 -16.30
CA GLY A 564 -3.26 7.09 -17.12
C GLY A 564 -4.19 6.15 -16.37
N PHE A 565 -4.33 6.27 -15.05
CA PHE A 565 -5.15 5.37 -14.24
C PHE A 565 -6.60 5.29 -14.74
N PHE A 566 -7.29 6.44 -14.85
CA PHE A 566 -8.67 6.46 -15.32
C PHE A 566 -8.79 6.04 -16.79
N ARG A 567 -7.79 6.34 -17.64
CA ARG A 567 -7.78 5.95 -19.06
C ARG A 567 -7.79 4.44 -19.23
N VAL A 568 -7.00 3.71 -18.44
CA VAL A 568 -7.00 2.24 -18.49
C VAL A 568 -8.36 1.70 -18.06
N LEU A 569 -8.90 2.19 -16.94
CA LEU A 569 -10.22 1.75 -16.46
C LEU A 569 -11.35 2.05 -17.46
N ALA A 570 -11.31 3.20 -18.13
CA ALA A 570 -12.30 3.62 -19.12
C ALA A 570 -12.25 2.83 -20.43
N THR A 571 -11.17 2.08 -20.67
CA THR A 571 -11.01 1.21 -21.85
C THR A 571 -11.20 -0.26 -21.52
N GLY A 572 -11.84 -0.55 -20.37
CA GLY A 572 -12.12 -1.91 -19.91
C GLY A 572 -10.93 -2.60 -19.22
N GLY A 573 -9.84 -1.88 -18.94
CA GLY A 573 -8.72 -2.39 -18.17
C GLY A 573 -9.06 -2.57 -16.69
N THR A 574 -8.28 -3.43 -16.03
CA THR A 574 -8.38 -3.74 -14.60
C THR A 574 -7.67 -2.69 -13.74
N VAL A 575 -7.98 -2.64 -12.45
CA VAL A 575 -7.27 -1.78 -11.48
C VAL A 575 -5.76 -2.07 -11.44
N GLY A 576 -5.37 -3.34 -11.51
CA GLY A 576 -3.96 -3.73 -11.53
C GLY A 576 -3.25 -3.35 -12.83
N GLU A 577 -3.94 -3.38 -13.97
CA GLU A 577 -3.41 -2.85 -15.23
C GLU A 577 -3.25 -1.33 -15.18
N ALA A 578 -4.20 -0.62 -14.56
CA ALA A 578 -4.11 0.82 -14.37
C ALA A 578 -2.94 1.21 -13.45
N TRP A 579 -2.66 0.41 -12.41
CA TRP A 579 -1.47 0.57 -11.57
C TRP A 579 -0.18 0.31 -12.35
N ALA A 580 -0.09 -0.80 -13.11
CA ALA A 580 1.09 -1.14 -13.91
C ALA A 580 1.37 -0.13 -15.04
N GLU A 581 0.33 0.43 -15.66
CA GLU A 581 0.44 1.45 -16.70
C GLU A 581 1.16 2.71 -16.19
N TYR A 582 1.00 3.04 -14.90
CA TYR A 582 1.70 4.19 -14.33
C TYR A 582 3.23 4.02 -14.44
N PHE A 583 3.75 2.83 -14.14
CA PHE A 583 5.18 2.51 -14.30
C PHE A 583 5.62 2.57 -15.78
N ALA A 584 4.77 2.09 -16.69
CA ALA A 584 5.05 2.14 -18.12
C ALA A 584 5.16 3.59 -18.63
N ILE A 585 4.26 4.47 -18.20
CA ILE A 585 4.28 5.90 -18.55
C ILE A 585 5.51 6.60 -17.94
N GLU A 586 5.78 6.39 -16.64
CA GLU A 586 6.91 7.05 -15.96
C GLU A 586 8.25 6.60 -16.53
N SER A 587 8.41 5.34 -16.92
CA SER A 587 9.68 4.81 -17.46
C SER A 587 9.96 5.25 -18.90
N ALA A 588 8.90 5.52 -19.68
CA ALA A 588 9.01 6.02 -21.05
C ALA A 588 9.30 7.53 -21.15
N ALA A 589 9.20 8.26 -20.04
CA ALA A 589 9.42 9.71 -20.02
C ALA A 589 10.86 10.06 -20.39
N THR A 590 11.02 10.88 -21.43
CA THR A 590 12.35 11.31 -21.93
C THR A 590 12.89 12.54 -21.22
N ASP A 591 12.05 13.21 -20.45
CA ASP A 591 12.39 14.39 -19.68
C ASP A 591 12.16 14.12 -18.19
N VAL A 592 13.18 14.42 -17.38
CA VAL A 592 13.13 14.24 -15.92
C VAL A 592 12.07 15.15 -15.29
N ASP A 593 11.76 16.29 -15.90
CA ASP A 593 10.76 17.23 -15.40
C ASP A 593 9.33 16.69 -15.58
N GLU A 594 9.08 15.86 -16.61
CA GLU A 594 7.78 15.19 -16.82
C GLU A 594 7.43 14.20 -15.69
N VAL A 595 8.46 13.65 -15.04
CA VAL A 595 8.36 12.74 -13.90
C VAL A 595 8.63 13.45 -12.58
N GLY A 596 8.58 14.79 -12.56
CA GLY A 596 8.64 15.62 -11.36
C GLY A 596 10.05 15.97 -10.87
N GLY A 597 11.11 15.64 -11.63
CA GLY A 597 12.48 16.01 -11.32
C GLY A 597 13.07 15.26 -10.10
N GLY A 598 14.35 14.94 -10.13
CA GLY A 598 15.07 14.35 -9.00
C GLY A 598 14.38 13.18 -8.29
N ILE A 599 13.88 13.38 -7.06
CA ILE A 599 13.15 12.30 -6.35
C ILE A 599 11.80 11.95 -7.03
N GLY A 600 11.23 12.83 -7.84
CA GLY A 600 10.01 12.53 -8.59
C GLY A 600 10.17 11.34 -9.54
N ARG A 601 11.38 11.11 -10.10
CA ARG A 601 11.59 10.15 -11.20
C ARG A 601 11.23 8.69 -10.91
N LYS A 602 11.06 8.32 -9.63
CA LYS A 602 10.63 6.99 -9.17
C LYS A 602 9.37 7.04 -8.30
N ARG A 603 8.54 8.08 -8.45
CA ARG A 603 7.31 8.28 -7.64
C ARG A 603 6.28 7.15 -7.79
N ALA A 604 6.32 6.40 -8.89
CA ALA A 604 5.50 5.20 -9.08
C ALA A 604 5.68 4.15 -7.96
N TYR A 605 6.88 4.08 -7.35
CA TYR A 605 7.18 3.10 -6.30
C TYR A 605 6.33 3.27 -5.04
N PHE A 606 5.73 4.46 -4.86
CA PHE A 606 4.95 4.82 -3.68
C PHE A 606 3.51 4.32 -3.75
N TRP A 607 3.07 3.80 -4.91
CA TRP A 607 1.70 3.42 -5.17
C TRP A 607 1.50 1.92 -5.08
N SER A 608 0.44 1.48 -4.42
CA SER A 608 0.08 0.07 -4.30
C SER A 608 -1.43 -0.13 -4.31
N VAL A 609 -1.86 -1.38 -4.51
CA VAL A 609 -3.26 -1.76 -4.67
C VAL A 609 -3.75 -2.53 -3.45
N LEU A 610 -4.75 -1.99 -2.75
CA LEU A 610 -5.52 -2.72 -1.75
C LEU A 610 -6.81 -3.25 -2.37
N GLY A 611 -7.28 -4.40 -1.92
CA GLY A 611 -8.46 -5.05 -2.48
C GLY A 611 -8.14 -5.91 -3.71
N ASP A 612 -9.05 -5.92 -4.67
CA ASP A 612 -9.01 -6.81 -5.82
C ASP A 612 -8.55 -6.08 -7.09
N TRP A 613 -7.33 -6.39 -7.53
CA TRP A 613 -6.73 -5.74 -8.69
C TRP A 613 -7.39 -6.13 -10.02
N THR A 614 -8.16 -7.22 -10.08
CA THR A 614 -8.71 -7.76 -11.33
C THR A 614 -10.01 -7.07 -11.75
N LEU A 615 -10.58 -6.21 -10.91
CA LEU A 615 -11.83 -5.53 -11.21
C LEU A 615 -11.67 -4.49 -12.31
N THR A 616 -12.68 -4.41 -13.17
CA THR A 616 -12.85 -3.39 -14.21
C THR A 616 -14.01 -2.45 -13.83
N VAL A 617 -14.14 -1.31 -14.51
CA VAL A 617 -15.34 -0.47 -14.37
C VAL A 617 -16.44 -1.02 -15.30
N PRO A 618 -17.61 -1.45 -14.79
CA PRO A 618 -18.66 -2.03 -15.63
C PRO A 618 -19.19 -1.04 -16.67
N GLY A 619 -19.09 -1.39 -17.96
CA GLY A 619 -19.59 -0.58 -19.07
C GLY A 619 -18.59 0.44 -19.64
N GLY A 620 -17.29 0.18 -19.55
CA GLY A 620 -16.21 0.95 -20.18
C GLY A 620 -16.07 0.75 -21.71
N ASP A 621 -17.15 0.43 -22.42
CA ASP A 621 -17.18 0.32 -23.89
C ASP A 621 -18.01 1.45 -24.52
#